data_AF-A0A2U1QJ37-F1
#
_entry.id   AF-A0A2U1QJ37-F1
#
_cell.length_a   1.000
_cell.length_b   1.000
_cell.length_c   1.000
_cell.angle_alpha   90.00
_cell.angle_beta   90.00
_cell.angle_gamma   90.00
#
_symmetry.space_group_name_H-M   'P 1'
#
loop_
_entity.id
_entity.type
_entity.pdbx_description
1 polymer ?
#
loop_
_entity_poly.entity_id
_entity_poly.type
_entity_poly.pdbx_seq_one_letter_code
_entity_poly.pdbx_strand_id
1 'polypeptide(L)'
;MFSFLLTFLLLKSTLINSQSLTTRVLDSVLQEHAFAPFLRHRVVTGVVYDANVGPELTGIKVSALRLRSGALSRKGYVGFKEFDIPVGVVVTPYVGRVVLVYQNMGNWSSVYYGLKGYVFLSPVVGLLAYNATFLSPEKSPEKLLELEVRAVEEPMVVKFGGLKVLRNGHMKNKKDAYFNCTLS
;
A
#
# COMPACT_ATOMS: atom_id res chain seq x y z
N MET A 1 -45.45 -1.10 -3.20
CA MET A 1 -44.32 -0.36 -3.83
C MET A 1 -43.03 -0.33 -2.98
N PHE A 2 -42.87 -1.13 -1.92
CA PHE A 2 -41.67 -1.14 -1.07
C PHE A 2 -40.64 -2.25 -1.38
N SER A 3 -40.99 -3.24 -2.22
CA SER A 3 -40.11 -4.38 -2.50
C SER A 3 -38.93 -4.06 -3.42
N PHE A 4 -39.06 -3.04 -4.29
CA PHE A 4 -37.98 -2.64 -5.21
C PHE A 4 -36.84 -1.87 -4.51
N LEU A 5 -37.12 -1.22 -3.38
CA LEU A 5 -36.10 -0.48 -2.62
C LEU A 5 -35.19 -1.43 -1.83
N LEU A 6 -35.75 -2.55 -1.34
CA LEU A 6 -35.03 -3.57 -0.57
C LEU A 6 -34.12 -4.41 -1.47
N THR A 7 -34.53 -4.72 -2.70
CA THR A 7 -33.67 -5.41 -3.68
C THR A 7 -32.54 -4.51 -4.19
N PHE A 8 -32.77 -3.21 -4.34
CA PHE A 8 -31.72 -2.26 -4.73
C PHE A 8 -30.67 -2.04 -3.62
N LEU A 9 -31.05 -2.21 -2.35
CA LEU A 9 -30.13 -2.14 -1.21
C LEU A 9 -29.24 -3.40 -1.11
N LEU A 10 -29.80 -4.59 -1.37
CA LEU A 10 -29.07 -5.86 -1.35
C LEU A 10 -28.12 -6.04 -2.56
N LEU A 11 -28.38 -5.39 -3.69
CA LEU A 11 -27.50 -5.43 -4.86
C LEU A 11 -26.26 -4.51 -4.70
N LYS A 12 -26.34 -3.46 -3.87
CA LYS A 12 -25.19 -2.59 -3.59
C LYS A 12 -24.18 -3.24 -2.65
N SER A 13 -24.61 -4.10 -1.72
CA SER A 13 -23.72 -4.79 -0.78
C SER A 13 -22.84 -5.85 -1.44
N THR A 14 -23.30 -6.50 -2.51
CA THR A 14 -22.51 -7.55 -3.19
C THR A 14 -21.36 -7.01 -4.03
N LEU A 15 -21.50 -5.81 -4.63
CA LEU A 15 -20.46 -5.15 -5.41
C LEU A 15 -19.31 -4.59 -4.55
N ILE A 16 -19.62 -4.09 -3.35
CA ILE A 16 -18.60 -3.55 -2.43
C ILE A 16 -17.77 -4.69 -1.82
N ASN A 17 -18.39 -5.84 -1.56
CA ASN A 17 -17.71 -7.01 -0.99
C ASN A 17 -16.77 -7.69 -2.01
N SER A 18 -17.16 -7.80 -3.29
CA SER A 18 -16.30 -8.40 -4.32
C SER A 18 -15.06 -7.56 -4.62
N GLN A 19 -15.20 -6.23 -4.70
CA GLN A 19 -14.06 -5.33 -4.88
C GLN A 19 -13.08 -5.40 -3.70
N SER A 20 -13.59 -5.37 -2.46
CA SER A 20 -12.75 -5.51 -1.27
C SER A 20 -12.06 -6.87 -1.18
N LEU A 21 -12.70 -7.95 -1.63
CA LEU A 21 -12.08 -9.27 -1.68
C LEU A 21 -10.98 -9.33 -2.75
N THR A 22 -11.21 -8.72 -3.92
CA THR A 22 -10.20 -8.68 -4.98
C THR A 22 -8.98 -7.84 -4.61
N THR A 23 -9.14 -6.73 -3.89
CA THR A 23 -8.01 -5.93 -3.40
C THR A 23 -7.20 -6.67 -2.35
N ARG A 24 -7.85 -7.36 -1.40
CA ARG A 24 -7.16 -8.19 -0.39
C ARG A 24 -6.35 -9.34 -1.02
N VAL A 25 -6.91 -10.00 -2.04
CA VAL A 25 -6.19 -11.05 -2.78
C VAL A 25 -4.99 -10.45 -3.51
N LEU A 26 -5.17 -9.30 -4.17
CA LEU A 26 -4.08 -8.59 -4.82
C LEU A 26 -2.98 -8.21 -3.81
N ASP A 27 -3.36 -7.63 -2.66
CA ASP A 27 -2.41 -7.23 -1.62
C ASP A 27 -1.61 -8.43 -1.12
N SER A 28 -2.24 -9.59 -0.92
CA SER A 28 -1.54 -10.82 -0.54
C SER A 28 -0.55 -11.31 -1.59
N VAL A 29 -0.90 -11.23 -2.89
CA VAL A 29 0.01 -11.60 -3.98
C VAL A 29 1.18 -10.63 -4.05
N LEU A 30 0.92 -9.32 -4.01
CA LEU A 30 1.95 -8.30 -4.02
C LEU A 30 2.86 -8.41 -2.79
N GLN A 31 2.29 -8.74 -1.63
CA GLN A 31 3.01 -9.02 -0.40
C GLN A 31 4.00 -10.16 -0.61
N GLU A 32 3.58 -11.30 -1.16
CA GLU A 32 4.45 -12.45 -1.43
C GLU A 32 5.62 -12.07 -2.34
N HIS A 33 5.36 -11.34 -3.42
CA HIS A 33 6.41 -10.81 -4.30
C HIS A 33 7.37 -9.88 -3.57
N ALA A 34 6.86 -8.98 -2.70
CA ALA A 34 7.67 -8.07 -1.90
C ALA A 34 8.60 -8.81 -0.93
N PHE A 35 8.16 -9.95 -0.38
CA PHE A 35 8.94 -10.74 0.56
C PHE A 35 9.95 -11.69 -0.09
N ALA A 36 9.78 -12.04 -1.37
CA ALA A 36 10.66 -12.98 -2.08
C ALA A 36 12.17 -12.66 -1.95
N PRO A 37 12.64 -11.39 -2.01
CA PRO A 37 14.05 -11.07 -1.82
C PRO A 37 14.58 -11.43 -0.42
N PHE A 38 13.71 -11.42 0.60
CA PHE A 38 14.10 -11.71 1.98
C PHE A 38 14.28 -13.20 2.27
N LEU A 39 13.77 -14.07 1.41
CA LEU A 39 13.90 -15.52 1.51
C LEU A 39 15.19 -16.03 0.87
N ARG A 40 15.73 -15.29 -0.10
CA ARG A 40 16.88 -15.73 -0.91
C ARG A 40 18.22 -15.28 -0.36
N HIS A 41 18.26 -14.19 0.41
CA HIS A 41 19.49 -13.55 0.82
C HIS A 41 19.44 -13.09 2.28
N ARG A 42 20.64 -12.91 2.87
CA ARG A 42 20.75 -12.25 4.17
C ARG A 42 20.27 -10.81 4.06
N VAL A 43 19.10 -10.54 4.61
CA VAL A 43 18.46 -9.24 4.54
C VAL A 43 19.26 -8.18 5.28
N VAL A 44 19.48 -7.03 4.64
CA VAL A 44 20.12 -5.87 5.23
C VAL A 44 19.04 -4.86 5.62
N THR A 45 19.15 -4.31 6.83
CA THR A 45 18.21 -3.29 7.32
C THR A 45 18.52 -1.94 6.66
N GLY A 46 17.49 -1.19 6.27
CA GLY A 46 17.63 0.11 5.62
C GLY A 46 17.91 0.05 4.12
N VAL A 47 17.93 -1.14 3.52
CA VAL A 47 18.06 -1.33 2.07
C VAL A 47 16.68 -1.61 1.47
N VAL A 48 16.40 -0.96 0.34
CA VAL A 48 15.18 -1.18 -0.44
C VAL A 48 15.42 -2.32 -1.42
N TYR A 49 14.50 -3.28 -1.43
CA TYR A 49 14.50 -4.42 -2.33
C TYR A 49 13.32 -4.29 -3.28
N ASP A 50 13.60 -4.13 -4.58
CA ASP A 50 12.57 -4.11 -5.61
C ASP A 50 12.17 -5.54 -5.99
N ALA A 51 10.87 -5.77 -6.20
CA ALA A 51 10.31 -7.06 -6.56
C ALA A 51 9.67 -7.03 -7.95
N ASN A 52 9.79 -8.13 -8.68
CA ASN A 52 9.09 -8.33 -9.94
C ASN A 52 7.82 -9.16 -9.69
N VAL A 53 6.68 -8.63 -10.14
CA VAL A 53 5.34 -9.21 -9.97
C VAL A 53 4.91 -10.11 -11.14
N GLY A 54 5.78 -10.28 -12.14
CA GLY A 54 5.51 -11.11 -13.32
C GLY A 54 4.67 -10.42 -14.39
N PRO A 55 4.42 -11.11 -15.52
CA PRO A 55 3.79 -10.52 -16.70
C PRO A 55 2.30 -10.19 -16.51
N GLU A 56 1.58 -10.99 -15.72
CA GLU A 56 0.14 -10.79 -15.46
C GLU A 56 -0.18 -9.47 -14.75
N LEU A 57 0.77 -8.99 -13.93
CA LEU A 57 0.66 -7.75 -13.15
C LEU A 57 1.58 -6.65 -13.68
N THR A 58 1.88 -6.70 -14.99
CA THR A 58 2.77 -5.73 -15.64
C THR A 58 2.32 -4.30 -15.36
N GLY A 59 3.29 -3.46 -15.00
CA GLY A 59 3.06 -2.04 -14.67
C GLY A 59 2.80 -1.77 -13.19
N ILE A 60 2.55 -2.80 -12.37
CA ILE A 60 2.59 -2.67 -10.91
C ILE A 60 4.06 -2.71 -10.47
N LYS A 61 4.43 -1.80 -9.56
CA LYS A 61 5.76 -1.81 -8.92
C LYS A 61 5.59 -2.14 -7.45
N VAL A 62 6.45 -3.03 -6.94
CA VAL A 62 6.46 -3.43 -5.54
C VAL A 62 7.88 -3.38 -5.00
N SER A 63 8.03 -2.85 -3.81
CA SER A 63 9.32 -2.79 -3.13
C SER A 63 9.15 -3.05 -1.64
N ALA A 64 10.16 -3.63 -1.01
CA ALA A 64 10.17 -3.88 0.42
C ALA A 64 11.37 -3.26 1.11
N LEU A 65 11.16 -2.75 2.32
CA LEU A 65 12.18 -2.10 3.13
C LEU A 65 12.07 -2.58 4.58
N ARG A 66 13.12 -3.20 5.09
CA ARG A 66 13.16 -3.63 6.50
C ARG A 66 13.80 -2.57 7.39
N LEU A 67 13.13 -2.20 8.46
CA LEU A 67 13.61 -1.25 9.48
C LEU A 67 13.46 -1.79 10.90
N ARG A 68 14.23 -1.25 11.84
CA ARG A 68 13.98 -1.44 13.28
C ARG A 68 12.90 -0.43 13.70
N SER A 69 11.89 -0.86 14.44
CA SER A 69 10.77 0.02 14.84
C SER A 69 11.24 1.24 15.62
N GLY A 70 12.19 1.06 16.54
CA GLY A 70 12.78 2.19 17.27
C GLY A 70 13.59 3.15 16.39
N ALA A 71 14.19 2.68 15.29
CA ALA A 71 14.88 3.56 14.34
C ALA A 71 13.87 4.31 13.46
N LEU A 72 12.85 3.61 12.98
CA LEU A 72 11.74 4.18 12.22
C LEU A 72 11.04 5.30 13.03
N SER A 73 10.74 5.05 14.31
CA SER A 73 10.12 6.06 15.19
C SER A 73 11.05 7.26 15.46
N ARG A 74 12.35 7.04 15.76
CA ARG A 74 13.27 8.14 16.11
C ARG A 74 13.82 8.92 14.92
N LYS A 75 13.86 8.34 13.73
CA LYS A 75 14.54 8.92 12.56
C LYS A 75 13.66 9.06 11.33
N GLY A 76 12.49 8.42 11.30
CA GLY A 76 11.70 8.29 10.09
C GLY A 76 12.45 7.51 9.00
N TYR A 77 12.05 7.73 7.76
CA TYR A 77 12.76 7.26 6.57
C TYR A 77 12.41 8.16 5.38
N VAL A 78 13.41 8.79 4.77
CA VAL A 78 13.24 9.70 3.63
C VAL A 78 13.63 9.01 2.34
N GLY A 79 12.86 9.23 1.28
CA GLY A 79 13.14 8.71 -0.06
C GLY A 79 12.72 7.25 -0.25
N PHE A 80 11.70 6.75 0.46
CA PHE A 80 11.13 5.45 0.16
C PHE A 80 10.14 5.55 -1.01
N LYS A 81 10.70 5.63 -2.23
CA LYS A 81 9.95 5.88 -3.47
C LYS A 81 9.18 7.21 -3.34
N GLU A 82 7.85 7.20 -3.46
CA GLU A 82 7.00 8.38 -3.28
C GLU A 82 6.81 8.75 -1.80
N PHE A 83 7.15 7.90 -0.84
CA PHE A 83 6.88 8.13 0.58
C PHE A 83 8.10 8.68 1.34
N ASP A 84 7.89 9.78 2.06
CA ASP A 84 8.74 10.20 3.15
C ASP A 84 8.00 9.97 4.48
N ILE A 85 8.63 9.17 5.33
CA ILE A 85 8.10 8.80 6.64
C ILE A 85 8.72 9.74 7.67
N PRO A 86 7.91 10.50 8.41
CA PRO A 86 8.41 11.49 9.36
C PRO A 86 9.01 10.83 10.61
N VAL A 87 9.66 11.66 11.41
CA VAL A 87 10.04 11.30 12.78
C VAL A 87 8.77 11.21 13.64
N GLY A 88 8.82 10.41 14.71
CA GLY A 88 7.71 10.30 15.67
C GLY A 88 6.60 9.34 15.25
N VAL A 89 6.82 8.50 14.24
CA VAL A 89 5.83 7.46 13.88
C VAL A 89 5.72 6.40 14.97
N VAL A 90 4.49 5.95 15.21
CA VAL A 90 4.12 4.90 16.16
C VAL A 90 3.65 3.67 15.40
N VAL A 91 4.26 2.52 15.72
CA VAL A 91 3.90 1.21 15.14
C VAL A 91 3.08 0.44 16.17
N THR A 92 1.88 0.00 15.79
CA THR A 92 0.96 -0.76 16.66
C THR A 92 0.55 -2.07 16.01
N PRO A 93 0.70 -3.23 16.69
CA PRO A 93 1.43 -3.43 17.96
C PRO A 93 2.94 -3.17 17.82
N TYR A 94 3.61 -2.86 18.93
CA TYR A 94 5.06 -2.69 18.92
C TYR A 94 5.76 -4.01 18.60
N VAL A 95 6.66 -3.97 17.62
CA VAL A 95 7.50 -5.11 17.22
C VAL A 95 8.95 -4.69 17.15
N GLY A 96 9.91 -5.62 17.14
CA GLY A 96 11.33 -5.25 17.06
C GLY A 96 11.75 -4.77 15.67
N ARG A 97 11.15 -5.35 14.62
CA ARG A 97 11.44 -5.07 13.21
C ARG A 97 10.15 -4.98 12.42
N VAL A 98 10.11 -4.03 11.49
CA VAL A 98 9.02 -3.82 10.55
C VAL A 98 9.55 -4.00 9.15
N VAL A 99 8.75 -4.61 8.28
CA VAL A 99 8.93 -4.46 6.83
C VAL A 99 7.83 -3.55 6.32
N LEU A 100 8.25 -2.52 5.60
CA LEU A 100 7.38 -1.64 4.84
C LEU A 100 7.30 -2.17 3.42
N VAL A 101 6.09 -2.36 2.90
CA VAL A 101 5.81 -2.77 1.53
C VAL A 101 5.23 -1.58 0.80
N TYR A 102 5.98 -1.09 -0.17
CA TYR A 102 5.55 -0.11 -1.13
C TYR A 102 4.87 -0.80 -2.31
N GLN A 103 3.77 -0.23 -2.76
CA GLN A 103 3.06 -0.66 -3.96
C GLN A 103 2.70 0.54 -4.82
N ASN A 104 2.82 0.40 -6.14
CA ASN A 104 2.35 1.37 -7.13
C ASN A 104 1.49 0.64 -8.15
N MET A 105 0.22 1.00 -8.22
CA MET A 105 -0.74 0.32 -9.09
C MET A 105 -0.57 0.67 -10.57
N GLY A 106 0.19 1.72 -10.91
CA GLY A 106 0.36 2.15 -12.29
C GLY A 106 -0.97 2.31 -13.03
N ASN A 107 -1.10 1.64 -14.18
CA ASN A 107 -2.33 1.65 -14.99
C ASN A 107 -3.51 0.89 -14.35
N TRP A 108 -3.25 0.04 -13.36
CA TRP A 108 -4.28 -0.71 -12.64
C TRP A 108 -5.04 0.13 -11.61
N SER A 109 -4.59 1.37 -11.36
CA SER A 109 -5.24 2.30 -10.45
C SER A 109 -6.73 2.50 -10.77
N SER A 110 -7.08 2.71 -12.03
CA SER A 110 -8.48 2.89 -12.44
C SER A 110 -9.30 1.60 -12.41
N VAL A 111 -8.63 0.43 -12.45
CA VAL A 111 -9.29 -0.88 -12.43
C VAL A 111 -9.71 -1.22 -11.00
N TYR A 112 -8.81 -1.07 -10.04
CA TYR A 112 -9.06 -1.44 -8.64
C TYR A 112 -9.67 -0.31 -7.80
N TYR A 113 -9.36 0.95 -8.13
CA TYR A 113 -9.75 2.12 -7.32
C TYR A 113 -10.58 3.14 -8.12
N GLY A 114 -11.20 2.72 -9.23
CA GLY A 114 -11.97 3.61 -10.10
C GLY A 114 -13.06 4.40 -9.36
N LEU A 115 -12.99 5.73 -9.43
CA LEU A 115 -13.96 6.65 -8.82
C LEU A 115 -14.89 7.24 -9.89
N LYS A 116 -16.21 7.20 -9.65
CA LYS A 116 -17.19 7.80 -10.58
C LYS A 116 -17.04 9.32 -10.59
N GLY A 117 -16.89 9.89 -11.78
CA GLY A 117 -16.78 11.34 -11.97
C GLY A 117 -15.38 11.94 -11.69
N TYR A 118 -14.38 11.09 -11.45
CA TYR A 118 -13.00 11.52 -11.23
C TYR A 118 -12.05 10.77 -12.16
N VAL A 119 -10.91 11.40 -12.46
CA VAL A 119 -9.82 10.79 -13.23
C VAL A 119 -8.55 10.88 -12.39
N PHE A 120 -7.80 9.78 -12.34
CA PHE A 120 -6.51 9.73 -11.66
C PHE A 120 -5.44 10.53 -12.40
N LEU A 121 -4.88 11.53 -11.70
CA LEU A 121 -3.73 12.31 -12.18
C LEU A 121 -2.39 11.63 -11.86
N SER A 122 -2.37 10.75 -10.86
CA SER A 122 -1.23 9.90 -10.50
C SER A 122 -1.71 8.47 -10.30
N PRO A 123 -0.80 7.48 -10.37
CA PRO A 123 -1.11 6.14 -9.89
C PRO A 123 -1.48 6.12 -8.41
N VAL A 124 -2.33 5.17 -8.01
CA VAL A 124 -2.55 4.84 -6.60
C VAL A 124 -1.29 4.17 -6.07
N VAL A 125 -0.77 4.72 -4.98
CA VAL A 125 0.38 4.19 -4.25
C VAL A 125 -0.04 3.77 -2.85
N GLY A 126 0.51 2.66 -2.38
CA GLY A 126 0.22 2.06 -1.08
C GLY A 126 1.49 1.88 -0.27
N LEU A 127 1.35 2.03 1.05
CA LEU A 127 2.40 1.74 2.02
C LEU A 127 1.78 0.87 3.12
N LEU A 128 2.17 -0.40 3.15
CA LEU A 128 1.73 -1.35 4.17
C LEU A 128 2.90 -1.69 5.09
N ALA A 129 2.61 -2.02 6.35
CA ALA A 129 3.61 -2.39 7.33
C ALA A 129 3.32 -3.77 7.90
N TYR A 130 4.36 -4.59 8.08
CA TYR A 130 4.24 -5.95 8.57
C TYR A 130 5.28 -6.26 9.66
N ASN A 131 4.92 -7.14 10.58
CA ASN A 131 5.84 -7.65 11.58
C ASN A 131 6.95 -8.45 10.92
N ALA A 132 8.20 -8.02 11.14
CA ALA A 132 9.39 -8.64 10.57
C ALA A 132 10.32 -9.24 11.62
N THR A 133 9.83 -9.46 12.84
CA THR A 133 10.66 -9.93 13.97
C THR A 133 11.25 -11.31 13.70
N PHE A 134 10.47 -12.20 13.09
CA PHE A 134 10.86 -13.59 12.80
C PHE A 134 11.19 -13.84 11.33
N LEU A 135 11.28 -12.80 10.50
CA LEU A 135 11.68 -12.94 9.11
C LEU A 135 13.15 -13.36 9.02
N SER A 136 13.36 -14.58 8.52
CA SER A 136 14.65 -15.19 8.26
C SER A 136 14.60 -15.95 6.93
N PRO A 137 15.67 -15.99 6.12
CA PRO A 137 15.72 -16.83 4.93
C PRO A 137 15.39 -18.31 5.19
N GLU A 138 15.70 -18.79 6.40
CA GLU A 138 15.47 -20.18 6.83
C GLU A 138 14.03 -20.47 7.24
N LYS A 139 13.21 -19.43 7.45
CA LYS A 139 11.81 -19.56 7.84
C LYS A 139 10.94 -19.04 6.70
N SER A 140 10.04 -19.90 6.21
CA SER A 140 8.98 -19.44 5.31
C SER A 140 8.25 -18.26 5.96
N PRO A 141 7.88 -17.21 5.22
CA PRO A 141 7.10 -16.14 5.78
C PRO A 141 5.70 -16.71 6.07
N GLU A 142 5.48 -17.13 7.31
CA GLU A 142 4.13 -17.27 7.84
C GLU A 142 3.40 -15.95 7.60
N LYS A 143 2.08 -15.99 7.36
CA LYS A 143 1.26 -14.81 7.08
C LYS A 143 1.61 -13.70 8.06
N LEU A 144 2.34 -12.69 7.59
CA LEU A 144 2.87 -11.67 8.48
C LEU A 144 1.74 -10.79 8.97
N LEU A 145 1.73 -10.56 10.28
CA LEU A 145 0.77 -9.67 10.90
C LEU A 145 0.97 -8.25 10.35
N GLU A 146 -0.08 -7.71 9.76
CA GLU A 146 -0.14 -6.31 9.35
C GLU A 146 -0.11 -5.41 10.60
N LEU A 147 0.59 -4.30 10.47
CA LEU A 147 0.83 -3.34 11.55
C LEU A 147 0.23 -2.00 11.15
N GLU A 148 -0.32 -1.32 12.14
CA GLU A 148 -0.72 0.07 11.98
C GLU A 148 0.50 0.97 12.18
N VAL A 149 0.78 1.84 11.21
CA VAL A 149 1.81 2.89 11.34
C VAL A 149 1.13 4.23 11.33
N ARG A 150 1.17 4.92 12.46
CA ARG A 150 0.57 6.24 12.65
C ARG A 150 1.65 7.31 12.75
N ALA A 151 1.52 8.36 11.96
CA ALA A 151 2.30 9.56 12.13
C ALA A 151 1.59 10.46 13.15
N VAL A 152 2.28 10.83 14.22
CA VAL A 152 1.68 11.51 15.39
C VAL A 152 1.92 13.02 15.34
N GLU A 153 3.16 13.41 15.10
CA GLU A 153 3.58 14.83 15.15
C GLU A 153 3.55 15.45 13.76
N GLU A 154 4.28 14.86 12.83
CA GLU A 154 4.38 15.31 11.44
C GLU A 154 3.61 14.37 10.52
N PRO A 155 3.00 14.87 9.43
CA PRO A 155 2.28 14.03 8.47
C PRO A 155 3.24 13.24 7.59
N MET A 156 2.78 12.10 7.09
CA MET A 156 3.47 11.37 6.03
C MET A 156 3.38 12.14 4.72
N VAL A 157 4.50 12.31 4.03
CA VAL A 157 4.54 13.06 2.77
C VAL A 157 4.60 12.09 1.61
N VAL A 158 3.72 12.29 0.63
CA VAL A 158 3.69 11.51 -0.62
C VAL A 158 4.00 12.43 -1.80
N LYS A 159 5.09 12.14 -2.51
CA LYS A 159 5.62 12.97 -3.60
C LYS A 159 5.46 12.26 -4.94
N PHE A 160 4.60 12.80 -5.81
CA PHE A 160 4.41 12.29 -7.17
C PHE A 160 5.29 13.06 -8.16
N GLY A 161 6.23 12.35 -8.81
CA GLY A 161 7.20 12.96 -9.75
C GLY A 161 6.66 13.28 -11.15
N GLY A 162 5.42 12.93 -11.48
CA GLY A 162 4.84 13.14 -12.80
C GLY A 162 3.33 12.93 -12.81
N LEU A 163 2.59 14.03 -12.75
CA LEU A 163 1.13 13.99 -12.88
C LEU A 163 0.76 13.94 -14.36
N LYS A 164 -0.25 13.14 -14.72
CA LYS A 164 -0.86 13.16 -16.06
C LYS A 164 -1.41 14.55 -16.32
N VAL A 165 -0.86 15.25 -17.29
CA VAL A 165 -1.39 16.53 -17.79
C VAL A 165 -2.45 16.22 -18.83
N LEU A 166 -3.71 16.53 -18.53
CA LEU A 166 -4.78 16.39 -19.51
C LEU A 166 -4.65 17.48 -20.58
N ARG A 167 -4.74 17.08 -21.84
CA ARG A 167 -4.34 17.88 -23.02
C ARG A 167 -5.09 19.21 -23.19
N ASN A 168 -6.25 19.40 -22.53
CA ASN A 168 -7.21 20.45 -22.84
C ASN A 168 -7.76 21.29 -21.65
N GLY A 169 -7.06 21.43 -20.51
CA GLY A 169 -7.61 22.39 -19.54
C GLY A 169 -6.86 22.57 -18.23
N HIS A 170 -6.93 23.80 -17.74
CA HIS A 170 -6.67 24.16 -16.35
C HIS A 170 -7.37 23.14 -15.43
N MET A 171 -6.59 22.29 -14.76
CA MET A 171 -7.10 21.37 -13.75
C MET A 171 -7.53 22.18 -12.52
N LYS A 172 -8.79 22.61 -12.50
CA LYS A 172 -9.42 23.17 -11.29
C LYS A 172 -9.77 22.01 -10.35
N ASN A 173 -9.63 22.22 -9.03
CA ASN A 173 -10.06 21.29 -7.97
C ASN A 173 -9.28 19.96 -7.89
N LYS A 174 -7.94 20.02 -7.81
CA LYS A 174 -7.14 18.85 -7.40
C LYS A 174 -7.52 18.44 -5.97
N LYS A 175 -7.66 17.14 -5.74
CA LYS A 175 -7.97 16.57 -4.43
C LYS A 175 -7.05 15.40 -4.17
N ASP A 176 -6.59 15.31 -2.94
CA ASP A 176 -5.93 14.11 -2.43
C ASP A 176 -7.02 13.15 -1.95
N ALA A 177 -6.84 11.87 -2.24
CA ALA A 177 -7.77 10.82 -1.86
C ALA A 177 -7.01 9.71 -1.13
N TYR A 178 -7.57 9.27 -0.01
CA TYR A 178 -7.04 8.17 0.79
C TYR A 178 -8.05 7.02 0.75
N PHE A 179 -7.56 5.81 0.47
CA PHE A 179 -8.35 4.59 0.53
C PHE A 179 -8.06 3.91 1.87
N ASN A 180 -9.05 3.88 2.76
CA ASN A 180 -8.88 3.25 4.05
C ASN A 180 -9.08 1.73 3.90
N CYS A 181 -7.98 0.97 3.94
CA CYS A 181 -8.03 -0.48 4.11
C CYS A 181 -8.20 -0.82 5.60
N THR A 182 -9.31 -0.41 6.23
CA THR A 182 -9.63 -0.90 7.58
C THR A 182 -10.11 -2.35 7.50
N LEU A 183 -9.45 -3.21 8.26
CA LEU A 183 -9.91 -4.54 8.65
C LEU A 183 -11.29 -4.43 9.33
N SER A 184 -12.34 -4.77 8.58
CA SER A 184 -13.60 -5.26 9.15
C SER A 184 -13.55 -6.78 9.23
#